data_AF-A0A352WM53-F1
#
_entry.id   AF-A0A352WM53-F1
#
_cell.length_a   1.000
_cell.length_b   1.000
_cell.length_c   1.000
_cell.angle_alpha   90.00
_cell.angle_beta   90.00
_cell.angle_gamma   90.00
#
_symmetry.space_group_name_H-M   'P 1'
#
loop_
_entity.id
_entity.type
_entity.pdbx_description
1 polymer ?
#
loop_
_entity_poly.entity_id
_entity_poly.type
_entity_poly.pdbx_seq_one_letter_code
_entity_poly.pdbx_strand_id
1 'polypeptide(L)'
;QPVYRTSEKLTQRGLSSAGLAKAVRTLLAHPQFSAAERLPESIRTELKFPSRADAFRQVHAPQNAEEAERGRRSLKFEELLLLQIK
;
A
#
# COMPACT_ATOMS: atom_id res chain seq x y z
N GLN A 1 -8.54 -3.99 9.10
CA GLN A 1 -8.62 -2.56 8.75
C GLN A 1 -7.30 -1.90 9.13
N PRO A 2 -6.68 -1.02 8.31
CA PRO A 2 -5.40 -0.40 8.66
C PRO A 2 -5.53 0.56 9.85
N VAL A 3 -4.52 0.58 10.71
CA VAL A 3 -4.41 1.51 11.83
C VAL A 3 -3.27 2.48 11.54
N TYR A 4 -3.57 3.77 11.53
CA TYR A 4 -2.59 4.82 11.28
C TYR A 4 -2.15 5.44 12.60
N ARG A 5 -0.84 5.64 12.73
CA ARG A 5 -0.28 6.41 13.85
C ARG A 5 -0.75 7.85 13.73
N THR A 6 -1.33 8.38 14.79
CA THR A 6 -1.74 9.77 14.91
C THR A 6 -1.43 10.27 16.31
N SER A 7 -1.38 11.59 16.49
CA SER A 7 -1.26 12.22 17.80
C SER A 7 -2.58 12.85 18.22
N GLU A 8 -2.73 13.14 19.50
CA GLU A 8 -3.93 13.80 20.04
C GLU A 8 -4.17 15.16 19.36
N LYS A 9 -3.10 15.95 19.15
CA LYS A 9 -3.14 17.24 18.45
C LYS A 9 -3.64 17.13 17.00
N LEU A 10 -3.30 16.04 16.30
CA LEU A 10 -3.77 15.77 14.94
C LEU A 10 -5.21 15.26 14.94
N THR A 11 -5.56 14.44 15.93
CA THR A 11 -6.92 13.91 16.11
C THR A 11 -7.91 15.05 16.37
N GLN A 12 -7.56 16.03 17.21
CA GLN A 12 -8.35 17.25 17.42
C GLN A 12 -8.51 18.11 16.15
N ARG A 13 -7.63 17.95 15.16
CA ARG A 13 -7.73 18.59 13.83
C ARG A 13 -8.41 17.71 12.78
N GLY A 14 -9.10 16.63 13.19
CA GLY A 14 -9.81 15.72 12.29
C GLY A 14 -8.93 14.65 11.61
N LEU A 15 -7.63 14.61 11.91
CA LEU A 15 -6.69 13.59 11.40
C LEU A 15 -6.57 12.41 12.37
N SER A 16 -7.72 11.86 12.76
CA SER A 16 -7.77 10.60 13.51
C SER A 16 -7.32 9.43 12.62
N SER A 17 -7.03 8.27 13.21
CA SER A 17 -6.73 7.05 12.43
C SER A 17 -7.81 6.73 11.39
N ALA A 18 -9.09 6.90 11.75
CA ALA A 18 -10.22 6.72 10.83
C ALA A 18 -10.26 7.81 9.74
N GLY A 19 -9.97 9.06 10.08
CA GLY A 19 -9.87 10.17 9.12
C GLY A 19 -8.76 9.95 8.09
N LEU A 20 -7.58 9.53 8.55
CA LEU A 20 -6.47 9.15 7.69
C LEU A 20 -6.82 7.94 6.82
N ALA A 21 -7.45 6.91 7.39
CA ALA A 21 -7.91 5.76 6.63
C ALA A 21 -8.87 6.16 5.50
N LYS A 22 -9.80 7.08 5.77
CA LYS A 22 -10.72 7.61 4.75
C LYS A 22 -9.96 8.36 3.65
N ALA A 23 -9.08 9.29 4.01
CA ALA A 23 -8.29 10.07 3.06
C ALA A 23 -7.43 9.18 2.15
N VAL A 24 -6.74 8.19 2.73
CA VAL A 24 -5.92 7.24 1.97
C VAL A 24 -6.78 6.42 1.02
N ARG A 25 -7.93 5.89 1.46
CA ARG A 25 -8.85 5.15 0.57
C ARG A 25 -9.35 6.02 -0.58
N THR A 26 -9.72 7.26 -0.31
CA THR A 26 -10.14 8.21 -1.34
C THR A 26 -9.05 8.44 -2.37
N LEU A 27 -7.80 8.64 -1.92
CA LEU A 27 -6.65 8.81 -2.82
C LEU A 27 -6.43 7.55 -3.68
N LEU A 28 -6.42 6.37 -3.08
CA LEU A 28 -6.12 5.11 -3.78
C LEU A 28 -7.23 4.65 -4.74
N ALA A 29 -8.47 5.10 -4.50
CA ALA A 29 -9.62 4.88 -5.38
C ALA A 29 -9.69 5.91 -6.52
N HIS A 30 -8.87 6.96 -6.48
CA HIS A 30 -8.88 7.98 -7.53
C HIS A 30 -8.43 7.37 -8.87
N PRO A 31 -9.13 7.61 -9.99
CA PRO A 31 -8.80 6.98 -11.28
C PRO A 31 -7.39 7.29 -11.79
N GLN A 32 -6.85 8.46 -11.43
CA GLN A 32 -5.49 8.87 -11.82
C GLN A 32 -4.41 8.36 -10.85
N PHE A 33 -4.79 7.66 -9.78
CA PHE A 33 -3.79 7.07 -8.90
C PHE A 33 -3.01 6.00 -9.66
N SER A 34 -1.71 6.25 -9.79
CA SER A 34 -0.76 5.36 -10.42
C SER A 34 0.51 5.31 -9.57
N ALA A 35 1.22 4.19 -9.65
CA ALA A 35 2.52 4.03 -9.05
C ALA A 35 3.44 3.41 -10.10
N ALA A 36 4.57 4.05 -10.36
CA ALA A 36 5.56 3.52 -11.30
C ALA A 36 6.08 2.18 -10.79
N GLU A 37 5.99 1.13 -11.62
CA GLU A 37 6.51 -0.19 -11.30
C GLU A 37 8.02 -0.11 -11.04
N ARG A 38 8.47 -0.82 -10.00
CA ARG A 38 9.90 -0.88 -9.64
C ARG A 38 10.48 -2.27 -9.77
N LEU A 39 9.63 -3.29 -9.86
CA LEU A 39 10.04 -4.65 -10.14
C LEU A 39 10.04 -4.88 -11.65
N PRO A 40 11.04 -5.60 -12.20
CA PRO A 40 10.94 -6.14 -13.55
C PRO A 40 9.67 -6.97 -13.71
N GLU A 41 9.04 -6.86 -14.89
CA GLU A 41 7.78 -7.54 -15.20
C GLU A 41 7.88 -9.07 -15.04
N SER A 42 9.04 -9.65 -15.37
CA SER A 42 9.33 -11.08 -15.20
C SER A 42 9.22 -11.51 -13.73
N ILE A 43 9.88 -10.79 -12.82
CA ILE A 43 9.88 -11.08 -11.38
C ILE A 43 8.47 -10.92 -10.80
N ARG A 44 7.77 -9.83 -11.19
CA ARG A 44 6.40 -9.57 -10.72
C ARG A 44 5.45 -10.69 -11.13
N THR A 45 5.56 -11.16 -12.38
CA THR A 45 4.74 -12.23 -12.93
C THR A 45 5.05 -13.59 -12.27
N GLU A 46 6.34 -13.92 -12.15
CA GLU A 46 6.80 -15.18 -11.54
C GLU A 46 6.33 -15.32 -10.08
N LEU A 47 6.48 -14.26 -9.29
CA LEU A 47 6.09 -14.24 -7.88
C LEU A 47 4.60 -13.98 -7.65
N LYS A 48 3.83 -13.82 -8.73
CA LYS A 48 2.40 -13.48 -8.73
C LYS A 48 2.11 -12.25 -7.87
N PHE A 49 2.97 -11.24 -7.97
CA PHE A 49 2.79 -9.98 -7.27
C PHE A 49 1.80 -9.09 -8.03
N PRO A 50 0.95 -8.35 -7.30
CA PRO A 50 0.08 -7.34 -7.90
C PRO A 50 0.91 -6.22 -8.54
N SER A 51 0.26 -5.39 -9.37
CA SER A 51 0.85 -4.10 -9.74
C SER A 51 1.19 -3.30 -8.47
N ARG A 52 2.15 -2.40 -8.54
CA ARG A 52 2.53 -1.59 -7.38
C ARG A 52 1.38 -0.71 -6.90
N ALA A 53 0.56 -0.19 -7.81
CA ALA A 53 -0.66 0.54 -7.46
C ALA A 53 -1.66 -0.36 -6.69
N ASP A 54 -1.85 -1.60 -7.14
CA ASP A 54 -2.71 -2.56 -6.46
C ASP A 54 -2.13 -3.05 -5.13
N ALA A 55 -0.80 -3.16 -5.01
CA ALA A 55 -0.15 -3.46 -3.74
C ALA A 55 -0.50 -2.41 -2.68
N PHE A 56 -0.46 -1.12 -3.03
CA PHE A 56 -0.90 -0.04 -2.14
C PHE A 56 -2.38 -0.19 -1.76
N ARG A 57 -3.26 -0.47 -2.72
CA ARG A 57 -4.68 -0.73 -2.43
C ARG A 57 -4.86 -1.92 -1.49
N GLN A 58 -4.15 -3.02 -1.71
CA GLN A 58 -4.23 -4.23 -0.89
C GLN A 58 -3.74 -4.00 0.54
N VAL A 59 -2.74 -3.14 0.76
CA VAL A 59 -2.27 -2.84 2.13
C VAL A 59 -3.25 -1.95 2.90
N HIS A 60 -3.88 -0.98 2.23
CA HIS A 60 -4.70 0.06 2.88
C HIS A 60 -6.23 -0.18 2.80
N ALA A 61 -6.68 -0.97 1.85
CA ALA A 61 -8.08 -1.30 1.60
C ALA A 61 -8.27 -2.75 1.09
N PRO A 62 -7.72 -3.78 1.77
CA PRO A 62 -7.87 -5.17 1.34
C PRO A 62 -9.33 -5.63 1.47
N GLN A 63 -9.77 -6.49 0.55
CA GLN A 63 -11.06 -7.18 0.66
C GLN A 63 -11.00 -8.33 1.67
N ASN A 64 -9.85 -8.96 1.84
CA ASN A 64 -9.63 -10.07 2.78
C ASN A 64 -8.17 -10.11 3.28
N ALA A 65 -7.88 -10.99 4.24
CA ALA A 65 -6.55 -11.09 4.85
C ALA A 65 -5.46 -11.51 3.83
N GLU A 66 -5.79 -12.38 2.88
CA GLU A 66 -4.84 -12.87 1.88
C GLU A 66 -4.36 -11.74 0.96
N GLU A 67 -5.26 -10.86 0.54
CA GLU A 67 -4.90 -9.67 -0.23
C GLU A 67 -3.95 -8.77 0.58
N ALA A 68 -4.26 -8.55 1.86
CA ALA A 68 -3.43 -7.71 2.71
C ALA A 68 -2.00 -8.27 2.84
N GLU A 69 -1.85 -9.58 3.01
CA GLU A 69 -0.55 -10.23 3.06
C GLU A 69 0.16 -10.20 1.70
N ARG A 70 -0.55 -10.43 0.60
CA ARG A 70 0.02 -10.40 -0.75
C ARG A 70 0.58 -9.02 -1.09
N GLY A 71 -0.18 -7.95 -0.83
CA GLY A 71 0.26 -6.57 -1.01
C GLY A 71 1.49 -6.26 -0.16
N ARG A 72 1.47 -6.59 1.14
CA ARG A 72 2.62 -6.38 2.03
C ARG A 72 3.86 -7.16 1.59
N ARG A 73 3.71 -8.42 1.18
CA ARG A 73 4.81 -9.26 0.71
C ARG A 73 5.46 -8.66 -0.54
N SER A 74 4.66 -8.16 -1.48
CA SER A 74 5.18 -7.52 -2.70
C SER A 74 5.98 -6.25 -2.41
N LEU A 75 5.48 -5.37 -1.53
CA LEU A 75 6.19 -4.13 -1.17
C LEU A 75 7.46 -4.39 -0.36
N LYS A 76 7.44 -5.36 0.56
CA LYS A 76 8.64 -5.78 1.31
C LYS A 76 9.71 -6.35 0.37
N PHE A 77 9.30 -7.17 -0.59
CA PHE A 77 10.22 -7.72 -1.58
C PHE A 77 10.83 -6.60 -2.44
N GLU A 78 10.02 -5.67 -2.92
CA GLU A 78 10.49 -4.48 -3.66
C GLU A 78 11.56 -3.72 -2.87
N GLU A 79 11.29 -3.42 -1.60
CA GLU A 79 12.24 -2.69 -0.74
C GLU A 79 13.53 -3.47 -0.51
N LEU A 80 13.46 -4.77 -0.21
CA LEU A 80 14.63 -5.62 -0.02
C LEU A 80 15.48 -5.73 -1.29
N LEU A 81 14.85 -5.92 -2.45
CA LEU A 81 15.56 -5.99 -3.72
C LEU A 81 16.30 -4.68 -4.01
N LEU A 82 15.64 -3.53 -3.80
CA LEU A 82 16.26 -2.21 -3.98
C LEU A 82 17.42 -1.97 -3.00
N LEU A 83 17.40 -2.57 -1.81
CA LEU A 83 18.51 -2.50 -0.87
C LEU A 83 19.71 -3.36 -1.28
N GLN A 84 19.52 -4.42 -2.06
CA GLN A 84 20.62 -5.28 -2.54
C GLN A 84 21.29 -4.76 -3.82
N ILE A 85 20.58 -3.96 -4.61
CA ILE A 85 21.09 -3.38 -5.87
C ILE A 85 21.85 -2.06 -5.63
N LYS A 86 21.60 -1.42 -4.48
CA LYS A 86 22.36 -0.26 -4.00
C LYS A 86 23.71 -0.67 -3.45
#